data_AF-A0A109FHG9-F1
#
_entry.id   AF-A0A109FHG9-F1
#
_cell.length_a   1.000
_cell.length_b   1.000
_cell.length_c   1.000
_cell.angle_alpha   90.00
_cell.angle_beta   90.00
_cell.angle_gamma   90.00
#
_symmetry.space_group_name_H-M   'P 1'
#
loop_
_entity.id
_entity.type
_entity.pdbx_description
1 polymer ?
#
loop_
_entity_poly.entity_id
_entity_poly.type
_entity_poly.pdbx_seq_one_letter_code
_entity_poly.pdbx_strand_id
1 'polypeptide(L)'
;MPVAYAFDLLGGDIGQWWTLTKWLSALSLVWGLRAWSRGYVCREEKELAGKTYILTGGFSGVGLSVLQYLAAAGAQVVVLTPRPLSPSVIQLLLLLRSATENERLYAEECDLTDVASIRKFVKGWQKDARSGMVQDLEARIDAVILCDEEDTAPTPGIGVRPAFIGGGGAPEEVQISAYGMTRLTGRHALVQLLLPTLLRSAATSASPLRIINTVSPFYATTTAATFRPEDLEFRSESPEAPSKYPASQPWMAQGQIALASILLWKEFQKRVKSTATARGVDAQPASSTSAAAASSTAEHHSDVADATPILALSVCPGLLRSTIRSFFRASPSSPNFSVLGCAAYLLVFPLVWIFAKSAEEGAQVVLAVLMADVYKEGQGLGRRNKEKTARGPDGKTLADEGGRRAPLDEDRPPLFVRPGALYREGLEVNLPLLDAFPPAISAQVWESQSKLVEKMLATVVKAEKDAEAAKPASAA
;
A
#
# COMPACT_ATOMS: atom_id res chain seq x y z
N MET A 1 -27.25 -39.39 -55.52
CA MET A 1 -26.17 -40.02 -54.73
C MET A 1 -24.85 -39.26 -54.96
N PRO A 2 -24.64 -38.10 -54.31
CA PRO A 2 -23.24 -37.77 -53.94
C PRO A 2 -23.10 -37.00 -52.60
N VAL A 3 -24.09 -37.03 -51.71
CA VAL A 3 -23.98 -36.37 -50.39
C VAL A 3 -23.47 -37.32 -49.29
N ALA A 4 -23.59 -38.63 -49.49
CA ALA A 4 -23.07 -39.63 -48.55
C ALA A 4 -21.55 -39.80 -48.61
N TYR A 5 -20.90 -39.47 -49.73
CA TYR A 5 -19.45 -39.64 -49.90
C TYR A 5 -18.60 -38.49 -49.34
N ALA A 6 -19.19 -37.32 -49.08
CA ALA A 6 -18.46 -36.20 -48.49
C ALA A 6 -18.20 -36.39 -46.98
N PHE A 7 -19.01 -37.24 -46.31
CA PHE A 7 -18.82 -37.59 -44.91
C PHE A 7 -17.79 -38.72 -44.72
N ASP A 8 -17.59 -39.59 -45.71
CA ASP A 8 -16.59 -40.66 -45.68
C ASP A 8 -15.16 -40.17 -45.97
N LEU A 9 -15.00 -39.08 -46.74
CA LEU A 9 -13.68 -38.46 -46.98
C LEU A 9 -13.16 -37.62 -45.80
N LEU A 10 -14.04 -37.33 -44.84
CA LEU A 10 -13.74 -36.75 -43.53
C LEU A 10 -13.77 -37.83 -42.44
N GLY A 11 -13.38 -39.07 -42.79
CA GLY A 11 -13.12 -40.20 -41.89
C GLY A 11 -11.96 -39.97 -40.91
N GLY A 12 -11.88 -38.79 -40.30
CA GLY A 12 -11.20 -38.56 -39.05
C GLY A 12 -12.16 -38.88 -37.92
N ASP A 13 -11.84 -39.93 -37.16
CA ASP A 13 -12.55 -40.45 -35.99
C ASP A 13 -13.54 -39.47 -35.36
N ILE A 14 -14.83 -39.84 -35.30
CA ILE A 14 -15.86 -39.11 -34.53
C ILE A 14 -15.41 -38.93 -33.06
N GLY A 15 -14.57 -39.84 -32.55
CA GLY A 15 -13.90 -39.72 -31.25
C GLY A 15 -12.91 -38.54 -31.16
N GLN A 16 -12.26 -38.17 -32.26
CA GLN A 16 -11.30 -37.06 -32.33
C GLN A 16 -11.98 -35.69 -32.29
N TRP A 17 -13.18 -35.57 -32.86
CA TRP A 17 -13.99 -34.36 -32.68
C TRP A 17 -14.42 -34.18 -31.22
N TRP A 18 -14.74 -35.28 -30.54
CA TRP A 18 -15.16 -35.20 -29.14
C TRP A 18 -14.01 -34.90 -28.17
N THR A 19 -12.78 -35.33 -28.49
CA THR A 19 -11.60 -34.90 -27.75
C THR A 19 -11.30 -33.43 -28.00
N LEU A 20 -11.40 -32.94 -29.24
CA LEU A 20 -11.20 -31.52 -29.57
C LEU A 20 -12.19 -30.60 -28.85
N THR A 21 -13.48 -30.93 -28.80
CA THR A 21 -14.47 -30.12 -28.08
C THR A 21 -14.18 -30.07 -26.58
N LYS A 22 -13.78 -31.20 -25.97
CA LYS A 22 -13.37 -31.23 -24.56
C LYS A 22 -12.16 -30.33 -24.31
N TRP A 23 -11.13 -30.40 -25.14
CA TRP A 23 -9.95 -29.53 -25.03
C TRP A 23 -10.29 -28.05 -25.21
N LEU A 24 -11.14 -27.71 -26.18
CA LEU A 24 -11.61 -26.33 -26.38
C LEU A 24 -12.42 -25.81 -25.19
N SER A 25 -13.33 -26.62 -24.64
CA SER A 25 -14.09 -26.24 -23.44
C SER A 25 -13.18 -26.05 -22.22
N ALA A 26 -12.17 -26.92 -22.05
CA ALA A 26 -11.21 -26.82 -20.97
C ALA A 26 -10.34 -25.56 -21.13
N LEU A 27 -9.88 -25.26 -22.35
CA LEU A 27 -9.11 -24.05 -22.63
C LEU A 27 -9.93 -22.78 -22.40
N SER A 28 -11.19 -22.77 -22.83
CA SER A 28 -12.12 -21.66 -22.58
C SER A 28 -12.38 -21.47 -21.10
N LEU A 29 -12.54 -22.56 -20.33
CA LEU A 29 -12.69 -22.51 -18.88
C LEU A 29 -11.44 -21.92 -18.23
N VAL A 30 -10.25 -22.41 -18.58
CA VAL A 30 -8.96 -21.91 -18.07
C VAL A 30 -8.78 -20.42 -18.40
N TRP A 31 -9.11 -20.01 -19.63
CA TRP A 31 -9.03 -18.61 -20.03
C TRP A 31 -10.01 -17.72 -19.28
N GLY A 32 -11.25 -18.19 -19.09
CA GLY A 32 -12.27 -17.51 -18.29
C GLY A 32 -11.86 -17.35 -16.82
N LEU A 33 -11.33 -18.42 -16.20
CA LEU A 33 -10.78 -18.36 -14.84
C LEU A 33 -9.61 -17.38 -14.75
N ARG A 34 -8.68 -17.44 -15.70
CA ARG A 34 -7.52 -16.54 -15.72
C ARG A 34 -7.94 -15.08 -15.88
N ALA A 35 -8.92 -14.81 -16.75
CA ALA A 35 -9.47 -13.46 -16.96
C ALA A 35 -10.16 -12.94 -15.69
N TRP A 36 -10.92 -13.80 -15.00
CA TRP A 36 -11.53 -13.47 -13.71
C TRP A 36 -10.49 -13.20 -12.61
N SER A 37 -9.43 -14.02 -12.53
CA SER A 37 -8.37 -13.86 -11.53
C SER A 37 -7.45 -12.65 -11.74
N ARG A 38 -7.46 -12.01 -12.93
CA ARG A 38 -6.74 -10.73 -13.16
C ARG A 38 -7.22 -9.63 -12.21
N GLY A 39 -8.50 -9.66 -11.85
CA GLY A 39 -9.09 -8.69 -10.95
C GLY A 39 -9.29 -7.31 -11.58
N TYR A 40 -9.24 -6.29 -10.74
CA TYR A 40 -9.53 -4.91 -11.14
C TYR A 40 -8.39 -4.26 -11.96
N VAL A 41 -8.77 -3.47 -12.96
CA VAL A 41 -7.86 -2.66 -13.79
C VAL A 41 -8.18 -1.19 -13.57
N CYS A 42 -7.18 -0.37 -13.25
CA CYS A 42 -7.36 1.07 -13.09
C CYS A 42 -7.75 1.68 -14.44
N ARG A 43 -8.87 2.41 -14.46
CA ARG A 43 -9.35 3.15 -15.64
C ARG A 43 -9.25 4.66 -15.46
N GLU A 44 -8.96 5.09 -14.24
CA GLU A 44 -8.89 6.50 -13.90
C GLU A 44 -7.52 7.01 -14.33
N GLU A 45 -7.51 8.13 -15.07
CA GLU A 45 -6.29 8.84 -15.42
C GLU A 45 -6.34 10.22 -14.78
N LYS A 46 -5.33 10.50 -13.95
CA LYS A 46 -5.13 11.82 -13.35
C LYS A 46 -3.76 12.33 -13.74
N GLU A 47 -3.65 13.63 -13.87
CA GLU A 47 -2.37 14.29 -14.09
C GLU A 47 -1.52 14.17 -12.82
N LEU A 48 -0.42 13.44 -12.93
CA LEU A 48 0.56 13.22 -11.86
C LEU A 48 1.85 14.02 -12.10
N ALA A 49 1.95 14.72 -13.23
CA ALA A 49 3.08 15.56 -13.58
C ALA A 49 3.32 16.62 -12.51
N GLY A 50 4.58 16.74 -12.08
CA GLY A 50 4.98 17.67 -11.03
C GLY A 50 4.53 17.29 -9.61
N LYS A 51 3.91 16.13 -9.38
CA LYS A 51 3.63 15.66 -8.01
C LYS A 51 4.77 14.80 -7.49
N THR A 52 5.00 14.86 -6.19
CA THR A 52 6.08 14.12 -5.53
C THR A 52 5.54 12.92 -4.76
N TYR A 53 6.07 11.74 -5.07
CA TYR A 53 5.69 10.46 -4.47
C TYR A 53 6.87 9.84 -3.73
N ILE A 54 6.66 9.44 -2.48
CA ILE A 54 7.58 8.56 -1.77
C ILE A 54 7.09 7.13 -1.94
N LEU A 55 7.95 6.24 -2.45
CA LEU A 55 7.60 4.84 -2.73
C LEU A 55 8.55 3.90 -2.00
N THR A 56 8.03 2.97 -1.19
CA THR A 56 8.83 1.87 -0.63
C THR A 56 8.70 0.63 -1.49
N GLY A 57 9.74 -0.20 -1.60
CA GLY A 57 9.69 -1.45 -2.37
C GLY A 57 9.55 -1.25 -3.89
N GLY A 58 9.93 -0.08 -4.41
CA GLY A 58 9.73 0.31 -5.81
C GLY A 58 10.60 -0.42 -6.83
N PHE A 59 11.55 -1.26 -6.41
CA PHE A 59 12.43 -2.03 -7.30
C PHE A 59 12.03 -3.52 -7.41
N SER A 60 10.91 -3.93 -6.80
CA SER A 60 10.43 -5.31 -6.85
C SER A 60 8.91 -5.39 -6.89
N GLY A 61 8.38 -6.51 -7.39
CA GLY A 61 6.97 -6.86 -7.32
C GLY A 61 6.02 -5.73 -7.74
N VAL A 62 4.96 -5.54 -6.95
CA VAL A 62 3.93 -4.52 -7.18
C VAL A 62 4.50 -3.10 -7.18
N GLY A 63 5.49 -2.81 -6.33
CA GLY A 63 6.10 -1.49 -6.24
C GLY A 63 6.77 -1.07 -7.55
N LEU A 64 7.42 -1.99 -8.26
CA LEU A 64 8.03 -1.71 -9.56
C LEU A 64 6.99 -1.36 -10.64
N SER A 65 5.87 -2.09 -10.68
CA SER A 65 4.79 -1.78 -11.61
C SER A 65 4.14 -0.43 -11.31
N VAL A 66 4.01 -0.06 -10.02
CA VAL A 66 3.55 1.29 -9.63
C VAL A 66 4.58 2.34 -10.04
N LEU A 67 5.87 2.11 -9.81
CA LEU A 67 6.95 3.02 -10.20
C LEU A 67 6.95 3.29 -11.71
N GLN A 68 6.84 2.26 -12.53
CA GLN A 68 6.76 2.37 -13.99
C GLN A 68 5.60 3.27 -14.42
N TYR A 69 4.43 3.09 -13.82
CA TYR A 69 3.26 3.91 -14.13
C TYR A 69 3.46 5.38 -13.70
N LEU A 70 3.97 5.61 -12.48
CA LEU A 70 4.25 6.96 -11.99
C LEU A 70 5.29 7.67 -12.84
N ALA A 71 6.35 6.95 -13.24
CA ALA A 71 7.40 7.45 -14.10
C ALA A 71 6.85 7.87 -15.48
N ALA A 72 6.04 7.01 -16.11
CA ALA A 72 5.38 7.30 -17.38
C ALA A 72 4.39 8.49 -17.31
N ALA A 73 3.78 8.72 -16.14
CA ALA A 73 2.90 9.86 -15.90
C ALA A 73 3.66 11.18 -15.63
N GLY A 74 5.00 11.20 -15.71
CA GLY A 74 5.82 12.40 -15.47
C GLY A 74 5.90 12.81 -14.00
N ALA A 75 5.55 11.92 -13.08
CA ALA A 75 5.62 12.19 -11.65
C ALA A 75 7.07 12.19 -11.15
N GLN A 76 7.32 12.93 -10.08
CA GLN A 76 8.59 12.86 -9.35
C GLN A 76 8.49 11.76 -8.29
N VAL A 77 9.39 10.77 -8.34
CA VAL A 77 9.32 9.61 -7.44
C VAL A 77 10.63 9.43 -6.70
N VAL A 78 10.54 9.34 -5.37
CA VAL A 78 11.66 9.01 -4.48
C VAL A 78 11.44 7.60 -3.95
N VAL A 79 12.24 6.66 -4.44
CA VAL A 79 12.17 5.26 -4.05
C VAL A 79 13.08 5.00 -2.86
N LEU A 80 12.48 4.53 -1.77
CA LEU A 80 13.19 4.14 -0.55
C LEU A 80 13.66 2.69 -0.67
N THR A 81 14.97 2.48 -0.55
CA THR A 81 15.58 1.14 -0.59
C THR A 81 16.76 1.06 0.38
N PRO A 82 17.05 -0.12 0.99
CA PRO A 82 18.22 -0.28 1.86
C PRO A 82 19.57 -0.06 1.15
N ARG A 83 19.64 -0.31 -0.17
CA ARG A 83 20.89 -0.31 -0.93
C ARG A 83 20.75 0.43 -2.27
N PRO A 84 20.66 1.78 -2.25
CA PRO A 84 20.44 2.58 -3.46
C PRO A 84 21.61 2.48 -4.46
N LEU A 85 22.83 2.26 -3.95
CA LEU A 85 24.05 2.15 -4.76
C LEU A 85 24.27 0.74 -5.35
N SER A 86 23.31 -0.17 -5.20
CA SER A 86 23.46 -1.50 -5.78
C SER A 86 23.38 -1.44 -7.32
N PRO A 87 24.20 -2.22 -8.05
CA PRO A 87 24.22 -2.19 -9.52
C PRO A 87 22.84 -2.43 -10.15
N SER A 88 22.06 -3.35 -9.57
CA SER A 88 20.71 -3.67 -10.04
C SER A 88 19.75 -2.49 -9.91
N VAL A 89 19.82 -1.74 -8.80
CA VAL A 89 18.97 -0.55 -8.58
C VAL A 89 19.36 0.57 -9.53
N ILE A 90 20.67 0.86 -9.66
CA ILE A 90 21.16 1.89 -10.57
C ILE A 90 20.77 1.57 -12.02
N GLN A 91 20.99 0.33 -12.46
CA GLN A 91 20.64 -0.10 -13.81
C GLN A 91 19.13 0.02 -14.05
N LEU A 92 18.29 -0.44 -13.12
CA LEU A 92 16.85 -0.36 -13.25
C LEU A 92 16.36 1.09 -13.27
N LEU A 93 16.92 1.96 -12.43
CA LEU A 93 16.60 3.38 -12.41
C LEU A 93 16.95 4.06 -13.74
N LEU A 94 18.15 3.82 -14.28
CA LEU A 94 18.58 4.37 -15.57
C LEU A 94 17.70 3.86 -16.73
N LEU A 95 17.35 2.57 -16.73
CA LEU A 95 16.44 2.00 -17.72
C LEU A 95 15.06 2.67 -17.65
N LEU A 96 14.50 2.85 -16.46
CA LEU A 96 13.21 3.52 -16.30
C LEU A 96 13.26 4.97 -16.79
N ARG A 97 14.28 5.74 -16.40
CA ARG A 97 14.45 7.13 -16.87
C ARG A 97 14.52 7.20 -18.39
N SER A 98 15.29 6.29 -19.02
CA SER A 98 15.40 6.22 -20.49
C SER A 98 14.10 5.78 -21.18
N ALA A 99 13.35 4.87 -20.57
CA ALA A 99 12.13 4.31 -21.14
C ALA A 99 10.93 5.26 -21.02
N THR A 100 10.88 6.08 -19.97
CA THR A 100 9.78 7.02 -19.70
C THR A 100 10.15 8.48 -19.97
N GLU A 101 11.37 8.76 -20.43
CA GLU A 101 11.91 10.12 -20.63
C GLU A 101 11.74 11.03 -19.40
N ASN A 102 11.87 10.45 -18.20
CA ASN A 102 11.62 11.13 -16.93
C ASN A 102 12.83 11.00 -16.01
N GLU A 103 13.63 12.07 -15.92
CA GLU A 103 14.83 12.12 -15.06
C GLU A 103 14.51 12.28 -13.57
N ARG A 104 13.26 12.58 -13.21
CA ARG A 104 12.84 12.89 -11.82
C ARG A 104 12.55 11.64 -10.99
N LEU A 105 13.35 10.59 -11.19
CA LEU A 105 13.28 9.34 -10.43
C LEU A 105 14.52 9.22 -9.56
N TYR A 106 14.35 9.15 -8.24
CA TYR A 106 15.46 9.14 -7.28
C TYR A 106 15.41 7.86 -6.43
N ALA A 107 16.58 7.40 -5.99
CA ALA A 107 16.72 6.27 -5.08
C ALA A 107 17.46 6.74 -3.83
N GLU A 108 16.81 6.64 -2.67
CA GLU A 108 17.35 7.11 -1.39
C GLU A 108 17.55 5.94 -0.41
N GLU A 109 18.58 6.06 0.42
CA GLU A 109 18.91 5.05 1.43
C GLU A 109 17.91 5.13 2.58
N CYS A 110 17.04 4.13 2.67
CA CYS A 110 16.14 3.95 3.81
C CYS A 110 15.77 2.48 3.95
N ASP A 111 16.30 1.84 4.99
CA ASP A 111 15.94 0.48 5.35
C ASP A 111 14.80 0.49 6.37
N LEU A 112 13.62 -0.02 5.98
CA LEU A 112 12.48 -0.13 6.89
C LEU A 112 12.73 -1.11 8.03
N THR A 113 13.73 -1.99 7.92
CA THR A 113 14.12 -2.89 9.00
C THR A 113 14.94 -2.24 10.11
N ASP A 114 15.51 -1.06 9.84
CA ASP A 114 16.36 -0.31 10.76
C ASP A 114 15.83 1.09 11.02
N VAL A 115 15.41 1.34 12.26
CA VAL A 115 14.87 2.63 12.69
C VAL A 115 15.93 3.74 12.64
N ALA A 116 17.22 3.43 12.76
CA ALA A 116 18.29 4.41 12.59
C ALA A 116 18.37 4.90 11.14
N SER A 117 18.31 3.99 10.17
CA SER A 117 18.20 4.30 8.74
C SER A 117 16.99 5.20 8.43
N ILE A 118 15.78 4.83 8.92
CA ILE A 118 14.57 5.65 8.77
C ILE A 118 14.77 7.07 9.32
N ARG A 119 15.34 7.18 10.52
CA ARG A 119 15.59 8.47 11.17
C ARG A 119 16.63 9.31 10.42
N LYS A 120 17.69 8.69 9.90
CA LYS A 120 18.70 9.35 9.06
C LYS A 120 18.06 9.92 7.79
N PHE A 121 17.26 9.12 7.10
CA PHE A 121 16.50 9.55 5.92
C PHE A 121 15.60 10.75 6.23
N VAL A 122 14.77 10.66 7.28
CA VAL A 122 13.85 11.76 7.63
C VAL A 122 14.60 13.03 8.05
N LYS A 123 15.69 12.92 8.80
CA LYS A 123 16.53 14.09 9.13
C LYS A 123 17.14 14.73 7.88
N GLY A 124 17.62 13.91 6.94
CA GLY A 124 18.10 14.37 5.63
C GLY A 124 17.01 15.12 4.88
N TRP A 125 15.85 14.49 4.71
CA TRP A 125 14.69 15.10 4.06
C TRP A 125 14.27 16.42 4.71
N GLN A 126 14.20 16.49 6.03
CA GLN A 126 13.83 17.71 6.75
C GLN A 126 14.88 18.82 6.62
N LYS A 127 16.18 18.47 6.53
CA LYS A 127 17.25 19.42 6.31
C LYS A 127 17.15 20.00 4.90
N ASP A 128 16.99 19.13 3.91
CA ASP A 128 16.96 19.52 2.50
C ASP A 128 15.66 20.29 2.17
N ALA A 129 14.55 19.94 2.82
CA ALA A 129 13.30 20.69 2.73
C ALA A 129 13.43 22.15 3.25
N ARG A 130 14.33 22.42 4.20
CA ARG A 130 14.57 23.77 4.73
C ARG A 130 15.45 24.62 3.81
N SER A 131 16.31 24.01 2.99
CA SER A 131 17.11 24.72 1.99
C SER A 131 16.32 25.16 0.75
N GLY A 132 15.03 24.82 0.66
CA GLY A 132 14.15 25.20 -0.44
C GLY A 132 14.29 24.32 -1.69
N MET A 133 15.25 23.40 -1.72
CA MET A 133 15.43 22.35 -2.72
C MET A 133 16.05 21.13 -2.04
N VAL A 134 15.52 19.94 -2.32
CA VAL A 134 16.24 18.68 -2.14
C VAL A 134 16.72 18.29 -3.53
N GLN A 135 17.95 18.55 -3.96
CA GLN A 135 18.47 18.05 -5.26
C GLN A 135 17.46 18.19 -6.46
N ASP A 136 16.92 19.39 -6.70
CA ASP A 136 15.85 19.69 -7.69
C ASP A 136 14.42 19.19 -7.37
N LEU A 137 14.18 18.62 -6.18
CA LEU A 137 12.86 18.21 -5.68
C LEU A 137 12.13 19.38 -4.99
N GLU A 138 10.83 19.48 -5.29
CA GLU A 138 9.90 20.27 -4.49
C GLU A 138 9.69 19.57 -3.15
N ALA A 139 9.91 20.27 -2.04
CA ALA A 139 9.81 19.72 -0.68
C ALA A 139 8.39 19.23 -0.29
N ARG A 140 7.42 19.38 -1.17
CA ARG A 140 6.05 18.91 -0.98
C ARG A 140 5.96 17.41 -1.26
N ILE A 141 5.16 16.71 -0.47
CA ILE A 141 4.83 15.30 -0.69
C ILE A 141 3.33 15.22 -0.98
N ASP A 142 2.97 14.66 -2.13
CA ASP A 142 1.57 14.47 -2.53
C ASP A 142 1.04 13.09 -2.12
N ALA A 143 1.90 12.06 -2.15
CA ALA A 143 1.54 10.75 -1.62
C ALA A 143 2.74 9.94 -1.13
N VAL A 144 2.47 9.06 -0.16
CA VAL A 144 3.40 8.04 0.34
C VAL A 144 2.79 6.67 0.05
N ILE A 145 3.46 5.88 -0.79
CA ILE A 145 3.01 4.55 -1.21
C ILE A 145 3.94 3.52 -0.56
N LEU A 146 3.36 2.75 0.35
CA LEU A 146 4.08 1.75 1.13
C LEU A 146 3.84 0.37 0.52
N CYS A 147 4.64 0.00 -0.47
CA CYS A 147 4.63 -1.33 -1.07
C CYS A 147 5.57 -2.30 -0.34
N ASP A 148 5.29 -3.60 -0.49
CA ASP A 148 6.13 -4.68 -0.01
C ASP A 148 7.38 -4.83 -0.89
N GLU A 149 8.55 -4.95 -0.27
CA GLU A 149 9.79 -5.33 -0.95
C GLU A 149 9.98 -6.85 -0.82
N GLU A 150 10.13 -7.55 -1.95
CA GLU A 150 10.09 -9.01 -1.99
C GLU A 150 11.46 -9.69 -1.79
N ASP A 151 12.56 -8.97 -2.05
CA ASP A 151 13.91 -9.55 -2.14
C ASP A 151 14.85 -9.16 -1.00
N THR A 152 14.45 -8.26 -0.09
CA THR A 152 15.29 -7.74 1.01
C THR A 152 14.96 -8.34 2.38
N ALA A 153 13.68 -8.59 2.67
CA ALA A 153 13.26 -9.13 3.97
C ALA A 153 12.92 -10.62 3.86
N PRO A 154 13.42 -11.48 4.78
CA PRO A 154 13.04 -12.89 4.82
C PRO A 154 11.54 -13.00 5.12
N THR A 155 10.77 -13.30 4.10
CA THR A 155 9.33 -13.52 4.21
C THR A 155 9.03 -14.88 4.86
N PRO A 156 7.93 -14.98 5.65
CA PRO A 156 7.47 -16.23 6.21
C PRO A 156 7.23 -17.29 5.13
N GLY A 157 7.83 -18.47 5.33
CA GLY A 157 7.66 -19.63 4.46
C GLY A 157 7.22 -20.86 5.27
N ILE A 158 6.75 -21.90 4.58
CA ILE A 158 6.37 -23.15 5.26
C ILE A 158 7.63 -23.72 5.92
N GLY A 159 7.52 -24.02 7.22
CA GLY A 159 8.61 -24.54 8.03
C GLY A 159 9.68 -23.51 8.42
N VAL A 160 9.46 -22.21 8.16
CA VAL A 160 10.45 -21.15 8.43
C VAL A 160 9.81 -20.03 9.24
N ARG A 161 10.41 -19.75 10.40
CA ARG A 161 10.13 -18.53 11.17
C ARG A 161 10.95 -17.38 10.55
N PRO A 162 10.37 -16.19 10.34
CA PRO A 162 11.13 -15.04 9.86
C PRO A 162 12.25 -14.69 10.84
N ALA A 163 13.38 -14.22 10.30
CA ALA A 163 14.52 -13.83 11.12
C ALA A 163 14.16 -12.61 11.98
N PHE A 164 14.57 -12.65 13.25
CA PHE A 164 14.46 -11.51 14.15
C PHE A 164 15.62 -10.56 13.91
N ILE A 165 15.30 -9.28 13.76
CA ILE A 165 16.28 -8.20 13.62
C ILE A 165 16.48 -7.59 15.01
N GLY A 166 17.75 -7.31 15.32
CA GLY A 166 18.22 -7.00 16.68
C GLY A 166 19.55 -7.67 17.04
N GLY A 167 20.19 -8.36 16.08
CA GLY A 167 21.55 -8.90 16.21
C GLY A 167 22.56 -7.79 16.47
N GLY A 168 22.86 -7.57 17.76
CA GLY A 168 23.76 -6.50 18.22
C GLY A 168 23.42 -5.98 19.63
N GLY A 169 23.08 -6.85 20.58
CA GLY A 169 22.86 -6.44 21.98
C GLY A 169 21.60 -5.60 22.25
N ALA A 170 20.67 -5.49 21.29
CA ALA A 170 19.37 -4.86 21.53
C ALA A 170 18.56 -5.70 22.55
N PRO A 171 17.88 -5.06 23.53
CA PRO A 171 17.09 -5.77 24.52
C PRO A 171 16.06 -6.70 23.86
N GLU A 172 15.81 -7.84 24.46
CA GLU A 172 14.90 -8.86 23.92
C GLU A 172 13.52 -8.29 23.59
N GLU A 173 13.02 -7.33 24.38
CA GLU A 173 11.77 -6.61 24.17
C GLU A 173 11.67 -5.79 22.86
N VAL A 174 12.82 -5.43 22.28
CA VAL A 174 12.93 -4.57 21.09
C VAL A 174 13.13 -5.39 19.82
N GLN A 175 13.36 -6.70 19.92
CA GLN A 175 13.58 -7.54 18.76
C GLN A 175 12.25 -7.82 18.04
N ILE A 176 12.21 -7.56 16.73
CA ILE A 176 11.03 -7.83 15.89
C ILE A 176 11.49 -8.61 14.67
N SER A 177 10.60 -9.44 14.13
CA SER A 177 10.87 -10.07 12.85
C SER A 177 11.09 -9.02 11.76
N ALA A 178 12.01 -9.31 10.83
CA ALA A 178 12.20 -8.48 9.64
C ALA A 178 10.88 -8.25 8.87
N TYR A 179 10.02 -9.25 8.90
CA TYR A 179 8.72 -9.22 8.26
C TYR A 179 7.75 -8.25 8.96
N GLY A 180 7.62 -8.29 10.29
CA GLY A 180 6.81 -7.34 11.05
C GLY A 180 7.34 -5.92 10.96
N MET A 181 8.67 -5.77 10.99
CA MET A 181 9.31 -4.46 10.85
C MET A 181 9.02 -3.81 9.49
N THR A 182 9.19 -4.53 8.37
CA THR A 182 8.97 -3.95 7.03
C THR A 182 7.51 -3.62 6.69
N ARG A 183 6.53 -4.31 7.32
CA ARG A 183 5.10 -4.21 6.94
C ARG A 183 4.20 -3.53 7.98
N LEU A 184 4.70 -3.35 9.20
CA LEU A 184 3.96 -2.73 10.29
C LEU A 184 4.80 -1.65 10.97
N THR A 185 5.80 -2.04 11.76
CA THR A 185 6.50 -1.12 12.68
C THR A 185 7.34 -0.07 11.96
N GLY A 186 8.14 -0.47 10.95
CA GLY A 186 8.99 0.45 10.19
C GLY A 186 8.17 1.43 9.35
N ARG A 187 7.05 0.98 8.77
CA ARG A 187 6.08 1.84 8.08
C ARG A 187 5.44 2.86 9.01
N HIS A 188 5.07 2.42 10.21
CA HIS A 188 4.56 3.28 11.28
C HIS A 188 5.60 4.33 11.68
N ALA A 189 6.84 3.91 11.95
CA ALA A 189 7.94 4.79 12.32
C ALA A 189 8.25 5.83 11.22
N LEU A 190 8.29 5.41 9.95
CA LEU A 190 8.51 6.29 8.82
C LEU A 190 7.45 7.39 8.76
N VAL A 191 6.16 7.04 8.83
CA VAL A 191 5.08 8.03 8.78
C VAL A 191 5.02 8.90 10.03
N GLN A 192 5.27 8.36 11.22
CA GLN A 192 5.33 9.15 12.45
C GLN A 192 6.43 10.22 12.40
N LEU A 193 7.62 9.86 11.89
CA LEU A 193 8.75 10.79 11.76
C LEU A 193 8.54 11.80 10.61
N LEU A 194 7.90 11.39 9.51
CA LEU A 194 7.56 12.27 8.39
C LEU A 194 6.33 13.15 8.65
N LEU A 195 5.52 12.87 9.68
CA LEU A 195 4.25 13.54 9.95
C LEU A 195 4.33 15.08 9.89
N PRO A 196 5.35 15.76 10.47
CA PRO A 196 5.48 17.21 10.37
C PRO A 196 5.62 17.72 8.92
N THR A 197 6.33 16.97 8.07
CA THR A 197 6.50 17.27 6.64
C THR A 197 5.22 17.01 5.86
N LEU A 198 4.52 15.90 6.18
CA LEU A 198 3.25 15.55 5.54
C LEU A 198 2.16 16.57 5.85
N LEU A 199 2.05 17.03 7.09
CA LEU A 199 1.08 18.06 7.49
C LEU A 199 1.34 19.39 6.78
N ARG A 200 2.61 19.78 6.61
CA ARG A 200 3.00 20.99 5.86
C ARG A 200 2.64 20.88 4.38
N SER A 201 2.92 19.72 3.79
CA SER A 201 2.61 19.45 2.38
C SER A 201 1.10 19.47 2.14
N ALA A 202 0.34 18.83 3.04
CA ALA A 202 -1.11 18.77 2.97
C ALA A 202 -1.79 20.14 3.17
N ALA A 203 -1.17 21.05 3.94
CA ALA A 203 -1.66 22.43 4.09
C ALA A 203 -1.46 23.29 2.83
N THR A 204 -0.51 22.92 1.96
CA THR A 204 -0.18 23.68 0.74
C THR A 204 -0.89 23.12 -0.50
N SER A 205 -1.32 21.85 -0.46
CA SER A 205 -1.95 21.17 -1.59
C SER A 205 -3.46 21.41 -1.63
N ALA A 206 -4.00 21.64 -2.84
CA ALA A 206 -5.44 21.67 -3.08
C ALA A 206 -6.07 20.27 -3.05
N SER A 207 -5.26 19.22 -3.25
CA SER A 207 -5.70 17.83 -3.17
C SER A 207 -5.23 17.18 -1.87
N PRO A 208 -6.05 16.29 -1.26
CA PRO A 208 -5.66 15.64 -0.02
C PRO A 208 -4.49 14.69 -0.25
N LEU A 209 -3.52 14.74 0.66
CA LEU A 209 -2.33 13.88 0.66
C LEU A 209 -2.74 12.44 0.92
N ARG A 210 -2.18 11.49 0.17
CA ARG A 210 -2.54 10.07 0.29
C ARG A 210 -1.40 9.23 0.87
N ILE A 211 -1.71 8.47 1.91
CA ILE A 211 -0.84 7.41 2.44
C ILE A 211 -1.49 6.09 2.05
N ILE A 212 -0.87 5.34 1.15
CA ILE A 212 -1.38 4.07 0.65
C ILE A 212 -0.53 2.94 1.20
N ASN A 213 -1.10 2.13 2.08
CA ASN A 213 -0.42 0.98 2.67
C ASN A 213 -0.86 -0.32 1.99
N THR A 214 0.07 -1.06 1.37
CA THR A 214 -0.25 -2.37 0.81
C THR A 214 -0.28 -3.45 1.89
N VAL A 215 -1.33 -4.26 1.91
CA VAL A 215 -1.58 -5.29 2.92
C VAL A 215 -1.74 -6.65 2.26
N SER A 216 -1.15 -7.67 2.88
CA SER A 216 -1.27 -9.07 2.46
C SER A 216 -2.73 -9.56 2.51
N PRO A 217 -3.21 -10.35 1.53
CA PRO A 217 -4.58 -10.87 1.51
C PRO A 217 -4.93 -11.78 2.68
N PHE A 218 -3.93 -12.24 3.45
CA PHE A 218 -4.14 -13.11 4.60
C PHE A 218 -4.66 -12.38 5.84
N TYR A 219 -4.93 -11.07 5.80
CA TYR A 219 -5.67 -10.41 6.89
C TYR A 219 -7.00 -11.10 7.22
N ALA A 220 -7.58 -11.85 6.27
CA ALA A 220 -8.82 -12.59 6.46
C ALA A 220 -8.65 -13.94 7.17
N THR A 221 -7.42 -14.43 7.38
CA THR A 221 -7.19 -15.70 8.10
C THR A 221 -7.29 -15.53 9.61
N THR A 222 -7.24 -14.28 10.10
CA THR A 222 -7.34 -13.97 11.52
C THR A 222 -8.78 -13.67 11.92
N THR A 223 -9.23 -14.37 12.95
CA THR A 223 -10.51 -14.18 13.64
C THR A 223 -10.27 -13.55 15.01
N ALA A 224 -11.35 -13.10 15.66
CA ALA A 224 -11.30 -12.56 17.02
C ALA A 224 -10.63 -13.50 18.05
N ALA A 225 -10.75 -14.82 17.85
CA ALA A 225 -10.13 -15.81 18.73
C ALA A 225 -8.61 -15.99 18.48
N THR A 226 -8.15 -15.72 17.25
CA THR A 226 -6.75 -15.96 16.85
C THR A 226 -5.89 -14.70 16.88
N PHE A 227 -6.50 -13.52 16.79
CA PHE A 227 -5.78 -12.25 16.75
C PHE A 227 -5.31 -11.86 18.16
N ARG A 228 -4.00 -11.72 18.31
CA ARG A 228 -3.37 -11.31 19.59
C ARG A 228 -2.67 -9.97 19.39
N PRO A 229 -3.27 -8.84 19.79
CA PRO A 229 -2.70 -7.51 19.53
C PRO A 229 -1.39 -7.26 20.30
N GLU A 230 -1.22 -7.91 21.45
CA GLU A 230 -0.03 -7.75 22.31
C GLU A 230 1.14 -8.64 21.87
N ASP A 231 0.86 -9.77 21.22
CA ASP A 231 1.87 -10.73 20.75
C ASP A 231 1.68 -11.02 19.25
N LEU A 232 2.07 -10.05 18.42
CA LEU A 232 2.01 -10.17 16.95
C LEU A 232 3.06 -11.13 16.38
N GLU A 233 4.11 -11.44 17.15
CA GLU A 233 5.31 -12.16 16.67
C GLU A 233 5.46 -13.57 17.29
N PHE A 234 4.43 -14.06 18.01
CA PHE A 234 4.39 -15.37 18.67
C PHE A 234 5.57 -15.59 19.62
N ARG A 235 5.76 -14.65 20.54
CA ARG A 235 6.85 -14.62 21.53
C ARG A 235 6.37 -14.95 22.94
N SER A 236 5.10 -14.73 23.27
CA SER A 236 4.62 -14.94 24.64
C SER A 236 4.64 -16.43 25.01
N GLU A 237 5.51 -16.80 25.94
CA GLU A 237 5.49 -18.11 26.62
C GLU A 237 4.57 -18.07 27.85
N SER A 238 3.41 -17.40 27.74
CA SER A 238 2.48 -17.30 28.86
C SER A 238 1.97 -18.70 29.25
N PRO A 239 2.01 -19.08 30.55
CA PRO A 239 1.64 -20.42 31.01
C PRO A 239 0.18 -20.79 30.73
N GLU A 240 -0.70 -19.80 30.52
CA GLU A 240 -2.13 -20.03 30.22
C GLU A 240 -2.40 -20.33 28.73
N ALA A 241 -1.53 -19.89 27.81
CA ALA A 241 -1.68 -20.12 26.37
C ALA A 241 -0.36 -19.93 25.59
N PRO A 242 0.55 -20.92 25.53
CA PRO A 242 1.83 -20.78 24.86
C PRO A 242 1.64 -20.44 23.36
N SER A 243 2.19 -19.31 22.91
CA SER A 243 2.07 -18.85 21.52
C SER A 243 3.21 -19.42 20.66
N LYS A 244 3.08 -20.69 20.25
CA LYS A 244 4.06 -21.25 19.32
C LYS A 244 3.82 -20.68 17.91
N TYR A 245 4.91 -20.21 17.28
CA TYR A 245 4.85 -19.74 15.89
C TYR A 245 4.29 -20.84 14.96
N PRO A 246 3.26 -20.54 14.14
CA PRO A 246 2.61 -21.52 13.28
C PRO A 246 3.47 -21.84 12.04
N ALA A 247 4.52 -22.63 12.21
CA ALA A 247 5.46 -22.96 11.13
C ALA A 247 4.82 -23.69 9.94
N SER A 248 3.76 -24.48 10.18
CA SER A 248 2.99 -25.16 9.13
C SER A 248 1.94 -24.27 8.47
N GLN A 249 1.58 -23.15 9.10
CA GLN A 249 0.53 -22.22 8.63
C GLN A 249 1.06 -20.78 8.66
N PRO A 250 2.10 -20.45 7.86
CA PRO A 250 2.72 -19.13 7.87
C PRO A 250 1.76 -18.00 7.51
N TRP A 251 0.68 -18.29 6.77
CA TRP A 251 -0.37 -17.31 6.46
C TRP A 251 -1.08 -16.79 7.71
N MET A 252 -1.18 -17.57 8.80
CA MET A 252 -1.76 -17.09 10.06
C MET A 252 -0.92 -15.97 10.67
N ALA A 253 0.40 -16.15 10.69
CA ALA A 253 1.33 -15.13 11.17
C ALA A 253 1.34 -13.90 10.26
N GLN A 254 1.31 -14.10 8.94
CA GLN A 254 1.16 -12.99 7.99
C GLN A 254 -0.15 -12.24 8.17
N GLY A 255 -1.25 -12.96 8.43
CA GLY A 255 -2.58 -12.41 8.62
C GLY A 255 -2.71 -11.55 9.88
N GLN A 256 -2.02 -11.93 10.96
CA GLN A 256 -2.00 -11.16 12.20
C GLN A 256 -1.34 -9.79 12.02
N ILE A 257 -0.18 -9.76 11.36
CA ILE A 257 0.53 -8.51 11.04
C ILE A 257 -0.27 -7.68 10.03
N ALA A 258 -0.88 -8.32 9.02
CA ALA A 258 -1.71 -7.66 8.03
C ALA A 258 -2.95 -6.99 8.65
N LEU A 259 -3.66 -7.69 9.54
CA LEU A 259 -4.80 -7.14 10.27
C LEU A 259 -4.38 -6.01 11.23
N ALA A 260 -3.28 -6.18 11.96
CA ALA A 260 -2.72 -5.14 12.82
C ALA A 260 -2.37 -3.88 12.01
N SER A 261 -1.82 -4.03 10.81
CA SER A 261 -1.53 -2.92 9.89
C SER A 261 -2.81 -2.17 9.50
N ILE A 262 -3.89 -2.88 9.13
CA ILE A 262 -5.18 -2.25 8.81
C ILE A 262 -5.75 -1.48 10.01
N LEU A 263 -5.72 -2.09 11.20
CA LEU A 263 -6.20 -1.47 12.44
C LEU A 263 -5.39 -0.20 12.79
N LEU A 264 -4.07 -0.25 12.61
CA LEU A 264 -3.17 0.86 12.84
C LEU A 264 -3.51 2.05 11.95
N TRP A 265 -3.70 1.85 10.64
CA TRP A 265 -4.04 2.93 9.71
C TRP A 265 -5.45 3.47 9.89
N LYS A 266 -6.40 2.62 10.32
CA LYS A 266 -7.73 3.07 10.75
C LYS A 266 -7.63 3.99 11.97
N GLU A 267 -6.84 3.63 12.97
CA GLU A 267 -6.63 4.44 14.16
C GLU A 267 -5.88 5.74 13.83
N PHE A 268 -4.87 5.69 12.96
CA PHE A 268 -4.19 6.87 12.44
C PHE A 268 -5.19 7.87 11.85
N GLN A 269 -6.09 7.41 10.97
CA GLN A 269 -7.08 8.27 10.35
C GLN A 269 -8.04 8.88 11.39
N LYS A 270 -8.49 8.10 12.37
CA LYS A 270 -9.32 8.60 13.48
C LYS A 270 -8.62 9.74 14.23
N ARG A 271 -7.34 9.58 14.53
CA ARG A 271 -6.51 10.58 15.24
C ARG A 271 -6.21 11.82 14.41
N VAL A 272 -5.98 11.66 13.10
CA VAL A 272 -5.82 12.80 12.18
C VAL A 272 -7.14 13.57 12.08
N LYS A 273 -8.28 12.87 11.96
CA LYS A 273 -9.61 13.50 11.93
C LYS A 273 -9.88 14.26 13.23
N SER A 274 -9.64 13.66 14.40
CA SER A 274 -9.87 14.33 15.69
C SER A 274 -8.96 15.56 15.89
N THR A 275 -7.72 15.49 15.42
CA THR A 275 -6.78 16.63 15.47
C THR A 275 -7.22 17.75 14.52
N ALA A 276 -7.72 17.41 13.33
CA ALA A 276 -8.23 18.38 12.37
C ALA A 276 -9.50 19.07 12.89
N THR A 277 -10.44 18.31 13.47
CA THR A 277 -11.65 18.89 14.08
C THR A 277 -11.32 19.80 15.26
N ALA A 278 -10.34 19.44 16.10
CA ALA A 278 -9.90 20.31 17.19
C ALA A 278 -9.36 21.66 16.69
N ARG A 279 -8.49 21.64 15.66
CA ARG A 279 -7.97 22.88 15.05
C ARG A 279 -9.06 23.73 14.37
N GLY A 280 -10.08 23.09 13.79
CA GLY A 280 -11.21 23.79 13.17
C GLY A 280 -12.05 24.56 14.18
N VAL A 281 -12.21 24.05 15.40
CA VAL A 281 -12.93 24.71 16.50
C VAL A 281 -12.15 25.91 17.03
N ASP A 282 -10.81 25.81 17.12
CA ASP A 282 -9.96 26.91 17.61
C ASP A 282 -9.73 28.04 16.58
N ALA A 283 -9.97 27.77 15.30
CA ALA A 283 -9.81 28.75 14.21
C ALA A 283 -11.03 29.66 13.99
N GLN A 284 -12.10 29.50 14.78
CA GLN A 284 -13.28 30.35 14.72
C GLN A 284 -13.03 31.59 15.58
N PRO A 285 -12.82 32.79 15.00
CA PRO A 285 -12.57 33.97 15.80
C PRO A 285 -13.79 34.27 16.67
N ALA A 286 -13.55 34.50 17.96
CA ALA A 286 -14.53 35.04 18.87
C ALA A 286 -14.98 36.42 18.37
N SER A 287 -16.13 36.48 17.67
CA SER A 287 -16.81 37.74 17.39
C SER A 287 -18.31 37.63 17.70
N SER A 288 -18.66 38.28 18.80
CA SER A 288 -19.93 38.96 19.15
C SER A 288 -21.23 38.16 19.29
N THR A 289 -21.64 38.04 20.55
CA THR A 289 -22.94 38.49 21.09
C THR A 289 -23.92 39.10 20.07
N SER A 290 -24.99 38.38 19.74
CA SER A 290 -26.37 38.90 19.84
C SER A 290 -27.37 37.77 19.67
N ALA A 291 -28.28 37.65 20.63
CA ALA A 291 -29.47 36.82 20.51
C ALA A 291 -30.45 37.39 19.48
N ALA A 292 -31.26 36.48 18.92
CA ALA A 292 -32.49 36.67 18.15
C ALA A 292 -32.37 37.06 16.65
N ALA A 293 -32.50 36.05 15.78
CA ALA A 293 -33.56 35.99 14.75
C ALA A 293 -33.52 34.62 14.05
N ALA A 294 -34.56 33.83 14.25
CA ALA A 294 -34.80 32.62 13.47
C ALA A 294 -35.38 33.00 12.10
N SER A 295 -34.73 32.59 11.01
CA SER A 295 -35.37 32.13 9.76
C SER A 295 -34.33 31.68 8.71
N SER A 296 -34.43 30.40 8.36
CA SER A 296 -34.15 29.78 7.05
C SER A 296 -32.97 30.27 6.21
N THR A 297 -31.78 29.70 6.44
CA THR A 297 -30.83 29.23 5.40
C THR A 297 -29.72 28.46 6.10
N ALA A 298 -29.94 27.16 6.35
CA ALA A 298 -29.00 26.30 7.04
C ALA A 298 -28.68 25.08 6.18
N GLU A 299 -27.99 25.27 5.05
CA GLU A 299 -27.51 24.16 4.21
C GLU A 299 -26.09 24.37 3.63
N HIS A 300 -25.24 25.26 4.18
CA HIS A 300 -23.91 25.52 3.59
C HIS A 300 -22.70 25.51 4.54
N HIS A 301 -22.79 24.87 5.71
CA HIS A 301 -21.64 24.79 6.63
C HIS A 301 -21.21 23.39 7.11
N SER A 302 -21.77 22.29 6.59
CA SER A 302 -21.30 20.92 6.91
C SER A 302 -20.22 20.38 5.97
N ASP A 303 -20.08 20.92 4.75
CA ASP A 303 -19.23 20.32 3.69
C ASP A 303 -17.72 20.45 3.94
N VAL A 304 -17.30 21.36 4.83
CA VAL A 304 -15.87 21.59 5.16
C VAL A 304 -15.39 20.69 6.30
N ALA A 305 -16.30 20.14 7.11
CA ALA A 305 -15.96 19.37 8.31
C ALA A 305 -15.38 17.97 8.03
N ASP A 306 -15.57 17.43 6.82
CA ASP A 306 -15.15 16.06 6.46
C ASP A 306 -13.88 15.97 5.60
N ALA A 307 -13.34 17.10 5.13
CA ALA A 307 -12.11 17.09 4.34
C ALA A 307 -10.87 16.97 5.24
N THR A 308 -10.52 15.76 5.65
CA THR A 308 -9.22 15.54 6.30
C THR A 308 -8.09 15.77 5.30
N PRO A 309 -7.07 16.59 5.61
CA PRO A 309 -6.01 16.95 4.68
C PRO A 309 -5.11 15.75 4.31
N ILE A 310 -5.09 14.72 5.16
CA ILE A 310 -4.34 13.47 4.95
C ILE A 310 -5.34 12.30 4.96
N LEU A 311 -5.20 11.41 3.97
CA LEU A 311 -5.97 10.20 3.78
C LEU A 311 -5.06 8.98 3.93
N ALA A 312 -5.23 8.22 5.00
CA ALA A 312 -4.63 6.90 5.13
C ALA A 312 -5.56 5.82 4.57
N LEU A 313 -5.07 5.05 3.61
CA LEU A 313 -5.82 4.03 2.87
C LEU A 313 -5.03 2.72 2.93
N SER A 314 -5.73 1.61 3.21
CA SER A 314 -5.15 0.28 3.12
C SER A 314 -5.60 -0.40 1.85
N VAL A 315 -4.68 -1.05 1.14
CA VAL A 315 -4.96 -1.68 -0.16
C VAL A 315 -4.44 -3.10 -0.17
N CYS A 316 -5.29 -4.04 -0.57
CA CYS A 316 -4.90 -5.41 -0.80
C CYS A 316 -4.76 -5.67 -2.31
N PRO A 317 -3.54 -5.89 -2.84
CA PRO A 317 -3.33 -6.20 -4.26
C PRO A 317 -3.86 -7.60 -4.64
N GLY A 318 -4.27 -8.41 -3.66
CA GLY A 318 -4.75 -9.77 -3.83
C GLY A 318 -3.65 -10.81 -3.65
N LEU A 319 -3.91 -12.02 -4.13
CA LEU A 319 -2.96 -13.14 -4.04
C LEU A 319 -1.94 -13.05 -5.18
N LEU A 320 -0.74 -12.61 -4.87
CA LEU A 320 0.34 -12.46 -5.85
C LEU A 320 1.11 -13.78 -6.03
N ARG A 321 1.60 -14.01 -7.24
CA ARG A 321 2.49 -15.16 -7.55
C ARG A 321 3.74 -15.17 -6.67
N SER A 322 4.27 -14.00 -6.34
CA SER A 322 5.42 -13.83 -5.46
C SER A 322 5.13 -14.23 -4.02
N THR A 323 3.93 -13.91 -3.50
CA THR A 323 3.50 -14.33 -2.17
C THR A 323 3.45 -15.86 -2.08
N ILE A 324 2.91 -16.54 -3.09
CA ILE A 324 2.89 -18.01 -3.13
C ILE A 324 4.32 -18.57 -3.27
N ARG A 325 5.13 -17.99 -4.16
CA ARG A 325 6.55 -18.35 -4.34
C ARG A 325 7.33 -18.27 -3.02
N SER A 326 7.04 -17.25 -2.20
CA SER A 326 7.62 -17.09 -0.86
C SER A 326 7.24 -18.24 0.08
N PHE A 327 5.99 -18.69 0.09
CA PHE A 327 5.57 -19.81 0.96
C PHE A 327 6.31 -21.10 0.65
N PHE A 328 6.52 -21.37 -0.63
CA PHE A 328 7.31 -22.51 -1.10
C PHE A 328 8.81 -22.27 -1.05
N ARG A 329 9.29 -21.12 -0.56
CA ARG A 329 10.73 -20.80 -0.47
C ARG A 329 11.45 -20.96 -1.82
N ALA A 330 10.74 -20.63 -2.89
CA ALA A 330 11.15 -20.89 -4.27
C ALA A 330 11.87 -19.69 -4.91
N SER A 331 12.16 -18.62 -4.17
CA SER A 331 12.90 -17.47 -4.69
C SER A 331 14.41 -17.69 -4.60
N PRO A 332 15.16 -17.73 -5.73
CA PRO A 332 16.61 -17.96 -5.72
C PRO A 332 17.39 -16.84 -5.03
N SER A 333 16.86 -15.61 -5.03
CA SER A 333 17.44 -14.43 -4.37
C SER A 333 17.25 -14.45 -2.85
N SER A 334 16.34 -15.28 -2.34
CA SER A 334 16.00 -15.27 -0.91
C SER A 334 17.01 -16.08 -0.09
N PRO A 335 17.37 -15.63 1.12
CA PRO A 335 18.27 -16.39 2.01
C PRO A 335 17.67 -17.74 2.45
N ASN A 336 16.36 -17.90 2.33
CA ASN A 336 15.63 -19.09 2.74
C ASN A 336 15.36 -20.07 1.59
N PHE A 337 16.03 -19.95 0.44
CA PHE A 337 15.78 -20.79 -0.73
C PHE A 337 15.79 -22.29 -0.40
N SER A 338 14.82 -23.03 -0.93
CA SER A 338 14.71 -24.48 -0.81
C SER A 338 14.51 -25.10 -2.19
N VAL A 339 15.40 -26.04 -2.57
CA VAL A 339 15.30 -26.75 -3.84
C VAL A 339 14.02 -27.59 -3.91
N LEU A 340 13.69 -28.30 -2.82
CA LEU A 340 12.45 -29.07 -2.71
C LEU A 340 11.22 -28.17 -2.80
N GLY A 341 11.28 -27.02 -2.12
CA GLY A 341 10.23 -26.01 -2.19
C GLY A 341 10.05 -25.43 -3.59
N CYS A 342 11.16 -25.18 -4.30
CA CYS A 342 11.15 -24.77 -5.71
C CYS A 342 10.52 -25.85 -6.61
N ALA A 343 10.88 -27.12 -6.44
CA ALA A 343 10.27 -28.22 -7.18
C ALA A 343 8.76 -28.31 -6.92
N ALA A 344 8.33 -28.20 -5.65
CA ALA A 344 6.90 -28.16 -5.30
C ALA A 344 6.18 -26.95 -5.91
N TYR A 345 6.82 -25.78 -5.92
CA TYR A 345 6.27 -24.59 -6.58
C TYR A 345 6.11 -24.80 -8.09
N LEU A 346 7.08 -25.40 -8.77
CA LEU A 346 6.99 -25.72 -10.20
C LEU A 346 5.86 -26.70 -10.51
N LEU A 347 5.60 -27.68 -9.63
CA LEU A 347 4.46 -28.59 -9.77
C LEU A 347 3.11 -27.87 -9.64
N VAL A 348 2.99 -26.91 -8.71
CA VAL A 348 1.75 -26.15 -8.49
C VAL A 348 1.65 -24.93 -9.42
N PHE A 349 2.72 -24.58 -10.14
CA PHE A 349 2.81 -23.37 -10.95
C PHE A 349 1.65 -23.17 -11.95
N PRO A 350 1.15 -24.21 -12.66
CA PRO A 350 -0.02 -24.03 -13.55
C PRO A 350 -1.24 -23.49 -12.80
N LEU A 351 -1.50 -23.97 -11.58
CA LEU A 351 -2.58 -23.48 -10.73
C LEU A 351 -2.29 -22.06 -10.23
N VAL A 352 -1.05 -21.79 -9.82
CA VAL A 352 -0.60 -20.45 -9.42
C VAL A 352 -0.77 -19.45 -10.56
N TRP A 353 -0.47 -19.84 -11.80
CA TRP A 353 -0.59 -18.96 -12.95
C TRP A 353 -2.04 -18.59 -13.26
N ILE A 354 -2.97 -19.54 -13.08
CA ILE A 354 -4.41 -19.33 -13.28
C ILE A 354 -4.98 -18.40 -12.20
N PHE A 355 -4.73 -18.70 -10.92
CA PHE A 355 -5.43 -18.05 -9.80
C PHE A 355 -4.69 -16.86 -9.20
N ALA A 356 -3.37 -16.81 -9.28
CA ALA A 356 -2.56 -15.76 -8.66
C ALA A 356 -2.17 -14.68 -9.66
N LYS A 357 -2.21 -13.44 -9.18
CA LYS A 357 -1.99 -12.24 -9.96
C LYS A 357 -0.51 -12.00 -10.23
N SER A 358 -0.24 -11.37 -11.37
CA SER A 358 1.07 -10.73 -11.60
C SER A 358 1.23 -9.48 -10.74
N ALA A 359 2.46 -8.98 -10.63
CA ALA A 359 2.75 -7.71 -9.97
C ALA A 359 1.99 -6.53 -10.60
N GLU A 360 1.94 -6.49 -11.95
CA GLU A 360 1.22 -5.48 -12.71
C GLU A 360 -0.29 -5.49 -12.41
N GLU A 361 -0.90 -6.68 -12.36
CA GLU A 361 -2.32 -6.86 -12.01
C GLU A 361 -2.60 -6.42 -10.57
N GLY A 362 -1.68 -6.67 -9.64
CA GLY A 362 -1.77 -6.19 -8.26
C GLY A 362 -1.64 -4.67 -8.13
N ALA A 363 -0.76 -4.06 -8.94
CA ALA A 363 -0.52 -2.61 -8.94
C ALA A 363 -1.73 -1.79 -9.38
N GLN A 364 -2.60 -2.35 -10.22
CA GLN A 364 -3.82 -1.68 -10.68
C GLN A 364 -4.71 -1.24 -9.52
N VAL A 365 -4.84 -2.04 -8.45
CA VAL A 365 -5.66 -1.66 -7.29
C VAL A 365 -5.01 -0.52 -6.50
N VAL A 366 -3.68 -0.51 -6.41
CA VAL A 366 -2.91 0.57 -5.75
C VAL A 366 -3.07 1.88 -6.53
N LEU A 367 -2.95 1.83 -7.86
CA LEU A 367 -3.13 2.97 -8.74
C LEU A 367 -4.57 3.49 -8.72
N ALA A 368 -5.56 2.59 -8.71
CA ALA A 368 -6.97 2.97 -8.60
C ALA A 368 -7.25 3.75 -7.32
N VAL A 369 -6.74 3.29 -6.18
CA VAL A 369 -6.91 4.00 -4.91
C VAL A 369 -6.12 5.32 -4.89
N LEU A 370 -4.99 5.40 -5.59
CA LEU A 370 -4.24 6.64 -5.76
C LEU A 370 -4.98 7.67 -6.63
N MET A 371 -5.73 7.21 -7.62
CA MET A 371 -6.40 8.05 -8.62
C MET A 371 -7.88 8.32 -8.30
N ALA A 372 -8.52 7.51 -7.46
CA ALA A 372 -9.92 7.64 -7.09
C ALA A 372 -10.28 9.02 -6.52
N ASP A 373 -11.52 9.47 -6.67
CA ASP A 373 -12.01 10.68 -6.02
C ASP A 373 -12.38 10.40 -4.55
N VAL A 374 -12.25 11.39 -3.67
CA VAL A 374 -12.58 11.21 -2.24
C VAL A 374 -14.08 11.26 -2.06
N TYR A 375 -14.63 10.27 -1.38
CA TYR A 375 -16.04 10.23 -1.03
C TYR A 375 -16.40 11.43 -0.13
N LYS A 376 -17.40 12.22 -0.53
CA LYS A 376 -17.97 13.30 0.29
C LYS A 376 -19.37 12.88 0.73
N GLU A 377 -19.60 12.83 2.05
CA GLU A 377 -20.90 12.50 2.62
C GLU A 377 -21.92 13.58 2.20
N GLY A 378 -23.05 13.18 1.61
CA GLY A 378 -24.00 14.11 0.95
C GLY A 378 -23.95 14.12 -0.58
N GLN A 379 -22.88 13.61 -1.21
CA GLN A 379 -22.92 13.19 -2.62
C GLN A 379 -23.65 11.85 -2.73
N GLY A 380 -24.97 11.87 -2.51
CA GLY A 380 -25.81 10.73 -2.84
C GLY A 380 -25.66 10.37 -4.32
N LEU A 381 -25.91 9.10 -4.65
CA LEU A 381 -25.96 8.54 -6.01
C LEU A 381 -26.75 9.41 -7.03
N GLY A 382 -27.58 10.34 -6.54
CA GLY A 382 -28.40 11.28 -7.31
C GLY A 382 -27.68 12.48 -7.94
N ARG A 383 -26.40 12.76 -7.63
CA ARG A 383 -25.61 13.78 -8.36
C ARG A 383 -24.85 13.20 -9.58
N ARG A 384 -25.29 12.04 -10.08
CA ARG A 384 -24.73 11.36 -11.27
C ARG A 384 -24.73 12.19 -12.56
N ASN A 385 -25.52 13.28 -12.65
CA ASN A 385 -25.76 13.97 -13.93
C ASN A 385 -25.42 15.47 -14.02
N LYS A 386 -24.84 16.14 -13.01
CA LYS A 386 -24.76 17.62 -13.07
C LYS A 386 -23.45 18.32 -12.70
N GLU A 387 -22.38 17.62 -12.34
CA GLU A 387 -21.20 18.34 -11.81
C GLU A 387 -19.85 17.84 -12.32
N LYS A 388 -19.66 17.84 -13.65
CA LYS A 388 -18.33 18.07 -14.25
C LYS A 388 -18.48 18.87 -15.55
N THR A 389 -19.07 20.06 -15.45
CA THR A 389 -18.85 21.11 -16.44
C THR A 389 -18.18 22.28 -15.73
N ALA A 390 -16.88 22.43 -15.92
CA ALA A 390 -16.17 23.62 -15.46
C ALA A 390 -16.78 24.84 -16.18
N ARG A 391 -17.34 25.77 -15.39
CA ARG A 391 -17.74 27.09 -15.90
C ARG A 391 -16.52 27.97 -15.88
N GLY A 392 -16.15 28.53 -17.03
CA GLY A 392 -15.25 29.66 -17.08
C GLY A 392 -15.90 30.91 -16.44
N PRO A 393 -15.13 31.99 -16.23
CA PRO A 393 -15.60 33.25 -15.64
C PRO A 393 -16.81 33.88 -16.38
N ASP A 394 -17.10 33.45 -17.62
CA ASP A 394 -18.22 33.93 -18.42
C ASP A 394 -19.49 33.03 -18.35
N GLY A 395 -19.52 32.03 -17.47
CA GLY A 395 -20.70 31.19 -17.23
C GLY A 395 -21.09 30.22 -18.36
N LYS A 396 -20.32 30.17 -19.47
CA LYS A 396 -20.51 29.21 -20.56
C LYS A 396 -19.71 27.93 -20.33
N THR A 397 -20.32 26.81 -20.71
CA THR A 397 -19.81 25.44 -20.59
C THR A 397 -18.75 25.18 -21.66
N LEU A 398 -17.52 24.84 -21.28
CA LEU A 398 -16.48 24.38 -22.20
C LEU A 398 -16.78 22.92 -22.61
N ALA A 399 -17.68 22.76 -23.57
CA ALA A 399 -17.87 21.51 -24.29
C ALA A 399 -17.64 21.80 -25.77
N ASP A 400 -16.38 21.71 -26.20
CA ASP A 400 -15.91 21.33 -27.55
C ASP A 400 -14.51 21.90 -27.79
N GLU A 401 -13.49 21.37 -27.11
CA GLU A 401 -12.13 21.35 -27.68
C GLU A 401 -11.42 20.03 -27.35
N GLY A 402 -11.45 19.11 -28.32
CA GLY A 402 -10.29 18.34 -28.78
C GLY A 402 -9.69 17.23 -27.92
N GLY A 403 -10.01 17.10 -26.64
CA GLY A 403 -9.52 15.98 -25.82
C GLY A 403 -10.44 14.77 -25.93
N ARG A 404 -10.08 13.73 -26.69
CA ARG A 404 -10.73 12.40 -26.60
C ARG A 404 -10.56 11.85 -25.18
N ARG A 405 -11.45 12.20 -24.26
CA ARG A 405 -11.66 11.44 -23.02
C ARG A 405 -12.35 10.14 -23.40
N ALA A 406 -11.81 9.03 -22.92
CA ALA A 406 -12.43 7.73 -23.08
C ALA A 406 -13.90 7.81 -22.60
N PRO A 407 -14.86 7.23 -23.35
CA PRO A 407 -16.26 7.23 -22.93
C PRO A 407 -16.36 6.62 -21.54
N LEU A 408 -17.03 7.32 -20.62
CA LEU A 408 -17.36 6.79 -19.30
C LEU A 408 -18.30 5.58 -19.51
N ASP A 409 -17.73 4.40 -19.39
CA ASP A 409 -18.39 3.11 -19.48
C ASP A 409 -19.47 3.03 -18.37
N GLU A 410 -20.75 3.14 -18.71
CA GLU A 410 -21.87 3.20 -17.75
C GLU A 410 -21.96 1.96 -16.85
N ASP A 411 -21.30 0.86 -17.23
CA ASP A 411 -21.40 -0.44 -16.57
C ASP A 411 -20.65 -0.55 -15.23
N ARG A 412 -19.71 0.38 -14.89
CA ARG A 412 -19.03 0.39 -13.57
C ARG A 412 -18.77 1.82 -13.06
N PRO A 413 -19.31 2.20 -11.89
CA PRO A 413 -19.09 3.54 -11.34
C PRO A 413 -17.61 3.77 -10.97
N PRO A 414 -17.13 5.03 -11.01
CA PRO A 414 -15.77 5.37 -10.59
C PRO A 414 -15.54 5.01 -9.12
N LEU A 415 -14.30 4.65 -8.78
CA LEU A 415 -13.95 4.29 -7.41
C LEU A 415 -13.93 5.56 -6.55
N PHE A 416 -14.63 5.50 -5.42
CA PHE A 416 -14.55 6.54 -4.39
C PHE A 416 -13.79 6.02 -3.18
N VAL A 417 -12.85 6.83 -2.69
CA VAL A 417 -12.05 6.49 -1.52
C VAL A 417 -12.59 7.15 -0.26
N ARG A 418 -12.73 6.35 0.80
CA ARG A 418 -13.10 6.76 2.15
C ARG A 418 -11.86 6.74 3.03
N PRO A 419 -11.67 7.76 3.89
CA PRO A 419 -10.53 7.79 4.80
C PRO A 419 -10.54 6.56 5.73
N GLY A 420 -9.39 5.89 5.88
CA GLY A 420 -9.23 4.73 6.75
C GLY A 420 -9.85 3.42 6.22
N ALA A 421 -10.44 3.42 5.02
CA ALA A 421 -11.02 2.22 4.45
C ALA A 421 -9.96 1.26 3.88
N LEU A 422 -10.36 -0.01 3.77
CA LEU A 422 -9.59 -1.07 3.12
C LEU A 422 -10.16 -1.29 1.71
N TYR A 423 -9.29 -1.37 0.71
CA TYR A 423 -9.67 -1.62 -0.68
C TYR A 423 -9.12 -2.93 -1.19
N ARG A 424 -9.93 -3.68 -1.94
CA ARG A 424 -9.54 -4.91 -2.63
C ARG A 424 -10.37 -5.04 -3.90
N GLU A 425 -9.74 -5.42 -5.02
CA GLU A 425 -10.40 -5.52 -6.34
C GLU A 425 -11.19 -4.26 -6.75
N GLY A 426 -10.72 -3.07 -6.39
CA GLY A 426 -11.42 -1.82 -6.69
C GLY A 426 -12.75 -1.65 -5.95
N LEU A 427 -12.92 -2.34 -4.81
CA LEU A 427 -14.07 -2.21 -3.93
C LEU A 427 -13.62 -1.94 -2.50
N GLU A 428 -14.43 -1.17 -1.77
CA GLU A 428 -14.29 -1.02 -0.32
C GLU A 428 -14.65 -2.34 0.37
N VAL A 429 -13.74 -2.84 1.21
CA VAL A 429 -13.92 -4.06 1.99
C VAL A 429 -14.36 -3.67 3.40
N ASN A 430 -15.61 -3.99 3.70
CA ASN A 430 -16.10 -4.00 5.07
C ASN A 430 -15.59 -5.25 5.78
N LEU A 431 -15.00 -5.07 6.96
CA LEU A 431 -14.46 -6.15 7.77
C LEU A 431 -15.45 -6.44 8.91
N PRO A 432 -16.42 -7.36 8.73
CA PRO A 432 -17.42 -7.66 9.77
C PRO A 432 -16.77 -8.24 11.04
N LEU A 433 -15.57 -8.82 10.91
CA LEU A 433 -14.76 -9.25 12.06
C LEU A 433 -14.44 -8.12 13.04
N LEU A 434 -14.46 -6.85 12.60
CA LEU A 434 -14.21 -5.70 13.47
C LEU A 434 -15.32 -5.50 14.51
N ASP A 435 -16.54 -5.92 14.19
CA ASP A 435 -17.68 -5.83 15.12
C ASP A 435 -17.56 -6.85 16.26
N ALA A 436 -16.79 -7.92 16.05
CA ALA A 436 -16.50 -8.93 17.05
C ALA A 436 -15.34 -8.55 17.98
N PHE A 437 -14.57 -7.51 17.66
CA PHE A 437 -13.46 -7.04 18.51
C PHE A 437 -13.93 -5.99 19.51
N PRO A 438 -13.23 -5.84 20.66
CA PRO A 438 -13.42 -4.70 21.53
C PRO A 438 -13.22 -3.38 20.76
N PRO A 439 -14.02 -2.33 21.02
CA PRO A 439 -13.93 -1.07 20.30
C PRO A 439 -12.56 -0.38 20.46
N ALA A 440 -11.84 -0.70 21.53
CA ALA A 440 -10.50 -0.17 21.83
C ALA A 440 -9.34 -0.94 21.15
N ILE A 441 -9.61 -1.99 20.37
CA ILE A 441 -8.55 -2.83 19.77
C ILE A 441 -7.60 -2.03 18.87
N SER A 442 -8.14 -1.08 18.10
CA SER A 442 -7.33 -0.25 17.19
C SER A 442 -6.43 0.72 17.97
N ALA A 443 -6.93 1.26 19.09
CA ALA A 443 -6.14 2.08 20.00
C ALA A 443 -5.06 1.26 20.70
N GLN A 444 -5.36 0.04 21.15
CA GLN A 444 -4.38 -0.86 21.78
C GLN A 444 -3.23 -1.21 20.82
N VAL A 445 -3.54 -1.56 19.56
CA VAL A 445 -2.53 -1.82 18.53
C VAL A 445 -1.69 -0.57 18.26
N TRP A 446 -2.33 0.60 18.16
CA TRP A 446 -1.61 1.86 17.97
C TRP A 446 -0.65 2.15 19.14
N GLU A 447 -1.10 2.01 20.37
CA GLU A 447 -0.28 2.26 21.56
C GLU A 447 0.87 1.27 21.68
N SER A 448 0.63 -0.03 21.43
CA SER A 448 1.68 -1.04 21.48
C SER A 448 2.76 -0.77 20.43
N GLN A 449 2.36 -0.47 19.18
CA GLN A 449 3.30 -0.15 18.11
C GLN A 449 4.03 1.17 18.33
N SER A 450 3.34 2.20 18.84
CA SER A 450 3.98 3.50 19.12
C SER A 450 4.99 3.41 20.25
N LYS A 451 4.65 2.74 21.37
CA LYS A 451 5.61 2.49 22.47
C LYS A 451 6.83 1.73 22.00
N LEU A 452 6.62 0.76 21.11
CA LEU A 452 7.70 -0.05 20.54
C LEU A 452 8.62 0.79 19.64
N VAL A 453 8.05 1.66 18.78
CA VAL A 453 8.84 2.60 17.95
C VAL A 453 9.60 3.59 18.84
N GLU A 454 8.98 4.11 19.90
CA GLU A 454 9.64 5.00 20.87
C GLU A 454 10.81 4.32 21.56
N LYS A 455 10.64 3.07 22.02
CA LYS A 455 11.73 2.26 22.61
C LYS A 455 12.89 2.10 21.63
N MET A 456 12.60 1.76 20.37
CA MET A 456 13.61 1.63 19.31
C MET A 456 14.33 2.94 19.02
N LEU A 457 13.59 4.05 18.95
CA LEU A 457 14.19 5.36 18.74
C LEU A 457 15.08 5.75 19.93
N ALA A 458 14.66 5.45 21.16
CA ALA A 458 15.43 5.72 22.36
C ALA A 458 16.74 4.93 22.40
N THR A 459 16.74 3.65 22.01
CA THR A 459 17.96 2.85 21.92
C THR A 459 18.92 3.37 20.86
N VAL A 460 18.41 3.76 19.69
CA VAL A 460 19.21 4.38 18.62
C VAL A 460 19.82 5.70 19.08
N VAL A 461 19.02 6.59 19.68
CA VAL A 461 19.51 7.89 20.19
C VAL A 461 20.58 7.69 21.27
N LYS A 462 20.40 6.70 22.15
CA LYS A 462 21.41 6.37 23.16
C LYS A 462 22.70 5.88 22.51
N ALA A 463 22.61 4.95 21.55
CA ALA A 463 23.77 4.44 20.83
C ALA A 463 24.53 5.55 20.06
N GLU A 464 23.82 6.48 19.43
CA GLU A 464 24.43 7.66 18.78
C GLU A 464 25.19 8.53 19.78
N LYS A 465 24.61 8.82 20.94
CA LYS A 465 25.26 9.62 21.99
C LYS A 465 26.49 8.93 22.57
N ASP A 466 26.39 7.62 22.80
CA ASP A 466 27.51 6.81 23.30
C ASP A 466 28.66 6.79 22.27
N ALA A 467 28.34 6.69 20.97
CA ALA A 467 29.31 6.77 19.89
C ALA A 467 29.95 8.16 19.73
N GLU A 468 29.18 9.23 19.96
CA GLU A 468 29.68 10.61 19.96
C GLU A 468 30.61 10.87 21.16
N ALA A 469 30.27 10.36 22.34
CA ALA A 469 31.10 10.45 23.54
C ALA A 469 32.39 9.61 23.45
N ALA A 470 32.37 8.51 22.68
CA ALA A 470 33.52 7.64 22.46
C ALA A 470 34.49 8.15 21.38
N LYS A 471 34.15 9.19 20.60
CA LYS A 471 35.10 9.80 19.66
C LYS A 471 36.20 10.50 20.48
N PRO A 472 37.48 10.10 20.35
CA PRO A 472 38.56 10.78 21.05
C PRO A 472 38.61 12.24 20.61
N ALA A 473 38.87 13.14 21.55
CA ALA A 473 39.11 14.57 21.31
C ALA A 473 40.44 14.81 20.58
N SER A 474 40.63 14.18 19.41
CA SER A 474 41.79 14.35 18.55
C SER A 474 41.44 15.23 17.35
N ALA A 475 40.99 16.46 17.63
CA ALA A 475 40.97 17.60 16.71
C ALA A 475 40.42 18.85 17.44
N ALA A 476 41.10 19.29 18.50
CA ALA A 476 41.09 20.67 18.96
C ALA A 476 42.37 20.93 19.75
#